data_AF-A0A9E4W683-F1
#
_entry.id   AF-A0A9E4W683-F1
#
_cell.length_a   1.000
_cell.length_b   1.000
_cell.length_c   1.000
_cell.angle_alpha   90.00
_cell.angle_beta   90.00
_cell.angle_gamma   90.00
#
_symmetry.space_group_name_H-M   'P 1'
#
loop_
_entity.id
_entity.type
_entity.pdbx_description
1 polymer ?
#
loop_
_entity_poly.entity_id
_entity_poly.type
_entity_poly.pdbx_seq_one_letter_code
_entity_poly.pdbx_strand_id
1 'polypeptide(L)'
;MAFRSAESTFGKKPARSCPTLVVHCRGDRAQNFERGREVASLIPNAKLVSIDSDNHFAIPGDPATRRIVQAVEDFLAEGEASPEPAAASAPTAGLVTILFTDMENSTALTQRLGDAEAQKLVRRHNTVVRNALKEHRGNEVKHTGDGIMASFPVASGALACAVAIQRALAEENATAETAVRVRIGLSAGEPVAEEGDLFGSTVQLAARVCAKADAGQIMVSNVVRELAMGKGFLFADLGDFVPKGFENPVHVYEVSWS
;
A
#
# COMPACT_ATOMS: atom_id res chain seq x y z
N MET A 1 -49.78 10.75 29.07
CA MET A 1 -48.47 10.46 29.69
C MET A 1 -47.46 10.38 28.56
N ALA A 2 -46.80 11.49 28.28
CA ALA A 2 -45.90 11.66 27.14
C ALA A 2 -44.47 11.35 27.58
N PHE A 3 -43.78 10.45 26.87
CA PHE A 3 -42.33 10.35 26.92
C PHE A 3 -41.78 10.49 25.50
N ARG A 4 -40.78 11.38 25.43
CA ARG A 4 -40.24 12.05 24.26
C ARG A 4 -39.46 11.08 23.35
N SER A 5 -39.62 11.32 22.06
CA SER A 5 -38.71 10.89 21.00
C SER A 5 -37.30 11.37 21.31
N ALA A 6 -36.35 10.44 21.40
CA ALA A 6 -34.92 10.74 21.35
C ALA A 6 -34.46 10.47 19.91
N GLU A 7 -34.53 11.49 19.06
CA GLU A 7 -33.80 11.52 17.80
C GLU A 7 -32.31 11.55 18.11
N SER A 8 -31.70 10.37 18.13
CA SER A 8 -30.24 10.24 18.11
C SER A 8 -29.74 10.56 16.70
N THR A 9 -29.33 11.81 16.53
CA THR A 9 -28.57 12.31 15.37
C THR A 9 -27.20 11.64 15.33
N PHE A 10 -27.12 10.42 14.77
CA PHE A 10 -25.86 9.89 14.30
C PHE A 10 -25.47 10.65 13.03
N GLY A 11 -24.54 11.59 13.20
CA GLY A 11 -23.96 12.34 12.09
C GLY A 11 -23.50 11.39 10.99
N LYS A 12 -23.94 11.67 9.75
CA LYS A 12 -23.46 11.03 8.52
C LYS A 12 -21.94 11.16 8.44
N LYS A 13 -21.21 10.17 8.96
CA LYS A 13 -19.85 9.89 8.51
C LYS A 13 -19.94 9.43 7.05
N PRO A 14 -18.98 9.77 6.17
CA PRO A 14 -18.96 9.21 4.82
C PRO A 14 -18.95 7.69 4.94
N ALA A 15 -20.00 7.04 4.43
CA ALA A 15 -20.14 5.60 4.46
C ALA A 15 -18.98 5.01 3.64
N ARG A 16 -17.97 4.47 4.32
CA ARG A 16 -17.03 3.57 3.65
C ARG A 16 -17.84 2.35 3.21
N SER A 17 -17.98 2.16 1.90
CA SER A 17 -18.64 0.98 1.35
C SER A 17 -17.74 -0.21 1.61
N CYS A 18 -18.09 -1.05 2.59
CA CYS A 18 -17.49 -2.36 2.77
C CYS A 18 -18.48 -3.42 2.25
N PRO A 19 -18.02 -4.41 1.46
CA PRO A 19 -18.84 -5.57 1.11
C PRO A 19 -19.44 -6.16 2.39
N THR A 20 -20.75 -6.41 2.38
CA THR A 20 -21.46 -6.90 3.58
C THR A 20 -22.30 -8.12 3.22
N LEU A 21 -22.11 -9.21 3.96
CA LEU A 21 -22.98 -10.38 3.89
C LEU A 21 -24.04 -10.29 4.98
N VAL A 22 -25.30 -10.44 4.60
CA VAL A 22 -26.43 -10.64 5.52
C VAL A 22 -26.91 -12.07 5.33
N VAL A 23 -26.85 -12.89 6.38
CA VAL A 23 -27.37 -14.27 6.36
C VAL A 23 -28.62 -14.32 7.22
N HIS A 24 -29.72 -14.89 6.70
CA HIS A 24 -30.97 -15.01 7.45
C HIS A 24 -31.71 -16.31 7.13
N CYS A 25 -32.21 -17.00 8.17
CA CYS A 25 -32.96 -18.25 8.05
C CYS A 25 -34.44 -17.99 7.69
N ARG A 26 -34.97 -18.54 6.59
CA ARG A 26 -36.34 -18.23 6.12
C ARG A 26 -37.45 -18.63 7.10
N GLY A 27 -37.25 -19.70 7.86
CA GLY A 27 -38.22 -20.21 8.84
C GLY A 27 -37.98 -19.72 10.26
N ASP A 28 -37.07 -18.77 10.46
CA ASP A 28 -36.66 -18.29 11.78
C ASP A 28 -37.88 -17.91 12.65
N ARG A 29 -38.03 -18.66 13.75
CA ARG A 29 -39.18 -18.53 14.66
C ARG A 29 -39.05 -17.34 15.61
N ALA A 30 -37.85 -16.79 15.78
CA ALA A 30 -37.59 -15.66 16.65
C ALA A 30 -37.61 -14.32 15.90
N GLN A 31 -37.25 -14.32 14.61
CA GLN A 31 -37.20 -13.13 13.76
C GLN A 31 -37.79 -13.42 12.38
N ASN A 32 -38.67 -12.54 11.89
CA ASN A 32 -39.21 -12.68 10.54
C ASN A 32 -38.12 -12.39 9.49
N PHE A 33 -38.06 -13.20 8.43
CA PHE A 33 -37.18 -13.03 7.28
C PHE A 33 -37.23 -11.62 6.65
N GLU A 34 -38.36 -10.92 6.72
CA GLU A 34 -38.46 -9.52 6.25
C GLU A 34 -37.49 -8.57 6.98
N ARG A 35 -37.14 -8.84 8.25
CA ARG A 35 -36.09 -8.07 8.96
C ARG A 35 -34.71 -8.27 8.34
N GLY A 36 -34.41 -9.48 7.88
CA GLY A 36 -33.16 -9.75 7.15
C GLY A 36 -33.08 -8.97 5.84
N ARG A 37 -34.21 -8.86 5.12
CA ARG A 37 -34.29 -8.02 3.92
C ARG A 37 -34.15 -6.53 4.20
N GLU A 38 -34.77 -6.04 5.28
CA GLU A 38 -34.67 -4.65 5.70
C GLU A 38 -33.22 -4.28 6.06
N VAL A 39 -32.51 -5.12 6.83
CA VAL A 39 -31.10 -4.90 7.14
C VAL A 39 -30.25 -4.87 5.88
N ALA A 40 -30.48 -5.79 4.94
CA ALA A 40 -29.74 -5.82 3.68
C ALA A 40 -30.02 -4.59 2.79
N SER A 41 -31.23 -4.03 2.80
CA SER A 41 -31.57 -2.84 2.00
C SER A 41 -30.99 -1.54 2.55
N LEU A 42 -30.70 -1.48 3.86
CA LEU A 42 -30.08 -0.34 4.53
C LEU A 42 -28.56 -0.25 4.30
N ILE A 43 -27.93 -1.31 3.81
CA ILE A 43 -26.47 -1.40 3.65
C ILE A 43 -26.12 -1.42 2.15
N PRO A 44 -25.40 -0.40 1.63
CA PRO A 44 -24.96 -0.38 0.24
C PRO A 44 -24.14 -1.62 -0.13
N ASN A 45 -24.47 -2.25 -1.25
CA ASN A 45 -23.80 -3.45 -1.77
C ASN A 45 -23.89 -4.69 -0.86
N ALA A 46 -24.87 -4.76 0.05
CA ALA A 46 -25.05 -5.96 0.86
C ALA A 46 -25.63 -7.13 0.05
N LYS A 47 -25.06 -8.32 0.26
CA LYS A 47 -25.56 -9.59 -0.28
C LYS A 47 -26.40 -10.28 0.78
N LEU A 48 -27.68 -10.49 0.50
CA LEU A 48 -28.56 -11.30 1.35
C LEU A 48 -28.50 -12.77 0.92
N VAL A 49 -28.06 -13.65 1.82
CA VAL A 49 -28.16 -15.10 1.64
C VAL A 49 -29.24 -15.65 2.56
N SER A 50 -30.24 -16.28 1.96
CA SER A 50 -31.32 -16.93 2.69
C SER A 50 -31.06 -18.42 2.88
N ILE A 51 -31.24 -18.92 4.09
CA ILE A 51 -31.05 -20.34 4.43
C ILE A 51 -32.37 -20.95 4.86
N ASP A 52 -32.73 -22.10 4.31
CA ASP A 52 -33.95 -22.81 4.74
C ASP A 52 -33.66 -23.51 6.08
N SER A 53 -34.12 -22.89 7.17
CA SER A 53 -34.05 -23.38 8.55
C SER A 53 -35.03 -22.62 9.44
N ASP A 54 -35.48 -23.25 10.52
CA ASP A 54 -36.33 -22.66 11.56
C ASP A 54 -35.53 -22.02 12.71
N ASN A 55 -34.21 -22.23 12.73
CA ASN A 55 -33.34 -21.85 13.83
C ASN A 55 -32.80 -20.42 13.66
N HIS A 56 -32.92 -19.63 14.72
CA HIS A 56 -32.35 -18.27 14.79
C HIS A 56 -30.82 -18.28 14.98
N PHE A 57 -30.30 -19.32 15.64
CA PHE A 57 -28.88 -19.45 15.95
C PHE A 57 -28.23 -20.58 15.15
N ALA A 58 -26.93 -20.46 14.90
CA ALA A 58 -26.10 -21.54 14.41
C ALA A 58 -25.92 -22.60 15.51
N ILE A 59 -26.53 -23.78 15.33
CA ILE A 59 -26.46 -24.90 16.28
C ILE A 59 -25.45 -25.94 15.76
N PRO A 60 -24.48 -26.41 16.56
CA PRO A 60 -23.55 -27.47 16.15
C PRO A 60 -24.31 -28.74 15.73
N GLY A 61 -23.95 -29.28 14.56
CA GLY A 61 -24.57 -30.50 14.01
C GLY A 61 -25.81 -30.27 13.12
N ASP A 62 -26.36 -29.07 13.08
CA ASP A 62 -27.46 -28.71 12.18
C ASP A 62 -26.95 -28.52 10.73
N PRO A 63 -27.57 -29.17 9.71
CA PRO A 63 -27.31 -28.89 8.30
C PRO A 63 -27.37 -27.41 7.92
N ALA A 64 -28.23 -26.61 8.56
CA ALA A 64 -28.32 -25.17 8.34
C ALA A 64 -27.05 -24.43 8.77
N THR A 65 -26.43 -24.83 9.88
CA THR A 65 -25.16 -24.26 10.35
C THR A 65 -24.05 -24.46 9.32
N ARG A 66 -23.98 -25.63 8.69
CA ARG A 66 -23.02 -25.88 7.60
C ARG A 66 -23.25 -24.94 6.42
N ARG A 67 -24.51 -24.63 6.09
CA ARG A 67 -24.85 -23.67 5.03
C ARG A 67 -24.51 -22.23 5.41
N ILE A 68 -24.67 -21.85 6.68
CA ILE A 68 -24.23 -20.53 7.19
C ILE A 68 -22.71 -20.41 7.03
N VAL A 69 -21.97 -21.43 7.47
CA VAL A 69 -20.51 -21.48 7.35
C VAL A 69 -20.09 -21.40 5.89
N GLN A 70 -20.70 -22.20 5.00
CA GLN A 70 -20.42 -22.16 3.57
C GLN A 70 -20.70 -20.77 2.97
N ALA A 71 -21.81 -20.12 3.33
CA ALA A 71 -22.13 -18.79 2.82
C ALA A 71 -21.12 -17.72 3.28
N VAL A 72 -20.57 -17.86 4.49
CA VAL A 72 -19.49 -17.01 4.99
C VAL A 72 -18.19 -17.32 4.25
N GLU A 73 -17.84 -18.60 4.09
CA GLU A 73 -16.65 -19.03 3.35
C GLU A 73 -16.70 -18.58 1.87
N ASP A 74 -17.83 -18.74 1.19
CA ASP A 74 -18.03 -18.29 -0.18
C ASP A 74 -17.93 -16.77 -0.29
N PHE A 75 -18.50 -16.03 0.66
CA PHE A 75 -18.38 -14.57 0.68
C PHE A 75 -16.96 -14.09 0.93
N LEU A 76 -16.23 -14.76 1.83
CA LEU A 76 -14.81 -14.49 2.06
C LEU A 76 -13.98 -14.86 0.82
N ALA A 77 -14.27 -15.99 0.18
CA ALA A 77 -13.61 -16.46 -1.05
C ALA A 77 -13.91 -15.55 -2.26
N GLU A 78 -15.13 -15.01 -2.37
CA GLU A 78 -15.51 -13.99 -3.35
C GLU A 78 -14.74 -12.68 -3.12
N GLY A 79 -14.40 -12.36 -1.86
CA GLY A 79 -13.47 -11.27 -1.51
C GLY A 79 -11.99 -11.61 -1.68
N GLU A 80 -11.63 -12.89 -1.80
CA GLU A 80 -10.27 -13.40 -2.04
C GLU A 80 -10.00 -13.70 -3.53
N ALA A 81 -11.02 -13.67 -4.39
CA ALA A 81 -10.91 -13.82 -5.84
C ALA A 81 -10.19 -12.59 -6.45
N SER A 82 -8.87 -12.70 -6.51
CA SER A 82 -7.87 -11.63 -6.60
C SER A 82 -7.87 -10.76 -5.34
N PRO A 83 -6.69 -10.55 -4.69
CA PRO A 83 -6.57 -9.39 -3.84
C PRO A 83 -6.74 -8.20 -4.77
N GLU A 84 -7.93 -7.61 -4.81
CA GLU A 84 -8.04 -6.22 -5.21
C GLU A 84 -7.11 -5.50 -4.22
N PRO A 85 -5.94 -5.00 -4.67
CA PRO A 85 -4.93 -4.49 -3.77
C PRO A 85 -5.60 -3.39 -2.96
N ALA A 86 -5.76 -3.62 -1.65
CA ALA A 86 -6.46 -2.79 -0.69
C ALA A 86 -6.42 -1.33 -1.12
N ALA A 87 -7.45 -0.88 -1.86
CA ALA A 87 -7.39 0.26 -2.78
C ALA A 87 -6.02 0.95 -2.75
N ALA A 88 -5.08 0.46 -3.57
CA ALA A 88 -4.09 1.33 -4.17
C ALA A 88 -4.91 2.52 -4.66
N SER A 89 -4.97 3.60 -3.86
CA SER A 89 -5.73 4.76 -4.23
C SER A 89 -5.13 5.14 -5.57
N ALA A 90 -5.92 5.01 -6.64
CA ALA A 90 -5.50 5.45 -7.96
C ALA A 90 -4.83 6.81 -7.75
N PRO A 91 -3.60 7.01 -8.25
CA PRO A 91 -2.82 8.19 -7.92
C PRO A 91 -3.72 9.41 -8.08
N THR A 92 -4.09 10.00 -6.96
CA THR A 92 -5.12 11.03 -6.94
C THR A 92 -4.46 12.27 -7.53
N ALA A 93 -5.11 12.93 -8.48
CA ALA A 93 -4.61 14.18 -9.03
C ALA A 93 -4.25 15.13 -7.87
N GLY A 94 -2.97 15.51 -7.76
CA GLY A 94 -2.46 16.31 -6.66
C GLY A 94 -1.00 16.03 -6.30
N LEU A 95 -0.53 16.70 -5.25
CA LEU A 95 0.83 16.57 -4.75
C LEU A 95 1.06 15.16 -4.19
N VAL A 96 2.04 14.44 -4.74
CA VAL A 96 2.50 13.14 -4.24
C VAL A 96 4.00 13.12 -4.09
N THR A 97 4.49 12.24 -3.22
CA THR A 97 5.91 11.90 -3.11
C THR A 97 6.17 10.61 -3.84
N ILE A 98 7.10 10.65 -4.79
CA ILE A 98 7.55 9.50 -5.58
C ILE A 98 8.82 8.96 -4.94
N LEU A 99 8.87 7.64 -4.79
CA LEU A 99 10.04 6.90 -4.31
C LEU A 99 10.45 5.91 -5.40
N PHE A 100 11.74 5.93 -5.74
CA PHE A 100 12.37 4.90 -6.55
C PHE A 100 13.36 4.13 -5.68
N THR A 101 13.35 2.81 -5.80
CA THR A 101 14.45 1.95 -5.36
C THR A 101 15.15 1.38 -6.58
N ASP A 102 16.45 1.14 -6.45
CA ASP A 102 17.23 0.47 -7.47
C ASP A 102 18.33 -0.38 -6.81
N MET A 103 18.52 -1.61 -7.28
CA MET A 103 19.49 -2.53 -6.71
C MET A 103 20.86 -2.29 -7.35
N GLU A 104 21.89 -2.18 -6.53
CA GLU A 104 23.23 -1.93 -7.01
C GLU A 104 23.76 -3.08 -7.87
N ASN A 105 24.32 -2.76 -9.05
CA ASN A 105 25.08 -3.69 -9.88
C ASN A 105 24.34 -5.00 -10.21
N SER A 106 23.01 -4.96 -10.32
CA SER A 106 22.17 -6.13 -10.61
C SER A 106 22.66 -6.94 -11.82
N THR A 107 23.08 -6.26 -12.89
CA THR A 107 23.59 -6.89 -14.11
C THR A 107 24.92 -7.62 -13.86
N ALA A 108 25.82 -7.03 -13.07
CA ALA A 108 27.08 -7.67 -12.72
C ALA A 108 26.87 -8.85 -11.75
N LEU A 109 25.88 -8.74 -10.85
CA LEU A 109 25.45 -9.86 -10.00
C LEU A 109 24.93 -11.03 -10.84
N THR A 110 24.11 -10.76 -11.85
CA THR A 110 23.63 -11.78 -12.80
C THR A 110 24.77 -12.46 -13.54
N GLN A 111 25.74 -11.70 -14.05
CA GLN A 111 26.91 -12.29 -14.73
C GLN A 111 27.77 -13.15 -13.80
N ARG A 112 27.88 -12.77 -12.53
CA ARG A 112 28.72 -13.48 -11.55
C ARG A 112 28.05 -14.72 -10.94
N LEU A 113 26.75 -14.63 -10.66
CA LEU A 113 26.00 -15.64 -9.90
C LEU A 113 25.08 -16.50 -10.79
N GLY A 114 24.85 -16.08 -12.04
CA GLY A 114 23.86 -16.66 -12.93
C GLY A 114 22.44 -16.17 -12.64
N ASP A 115 21.54 -16.40 -13.62
CA ASP A 115 20.18 -15.86 -13.60
C ASP A 115 19.36 -16.33 -12.39
N ALA A 116 19.49 -17.60 -12.00
CA ALA A 116 18.69 -18.17 -10.93
C ALA A 116 19.00 -17.54 -9.56
N GLU A 117 20.27 -17.35 -9.23
CA GLU A 117 20.69 -16.75 -7.96
C GLU A 117 20.44 -15.24 -7.95
N ALA A 118 20.70 -14.54 -9.06
CA ALA A 118 20.35 -13.12 -9.18
C ALA A 118 18.85 -12.88 -8.99
N GLN A 119 18.00 -13.76 -9.55
CA GLN A 119 16.56 -13.67 -9.36
C GLN A 119 16.13 -13.88 -7.90
N LYS A 120 16.86 -14.69 -7.10
CA LYS A 120 16.61 -14.81 -5.66
C LYS A 120 16.92 -13.50 -4.92
N LEU A 121 18.01 -12.82 -5.28
CA LEU A 121 18.35 -11.51 -4.71
C LEU A 121 17.30 -10.45 -5.04
N VAL A 122 16.82 -10.41 -6.29
CA VAL A 122 15.72 -9.50 -6.70
C VAL A 122 14.43 -9.81 -5.92
N ARG A 123 14.09 -11.09 -5.72
CA ARG A 123 12.91 -11.47 -4.92
C ARG A 123 13.03 -11.03 -3.47
N ARG A 124 14.21 -11.17 -2.87
CA ARG A 124 14.49 -10.69 -1.51
C ARG A 124 14.32 -9.18 -1.40
N HIS A 125 14.94 -8.42 -2.31
CA HIS A 125 14.73 -6.97 -2.44
C HIS A 125 13.26 -6.60 -2.52
N ASN A 126 12.52 -7.19 -3.48
CA ASN A 126 11.11 -6.90 -3.69
C ASN A 126 10.26 -7.20 -2.44
N THR A 127 10.62 -8.24 -1.67
CA THR A 127 9.90 -8.62 -0.46
C THR A 127 10.08 -7.56 0.63
N VAL A 128 11.32 -7.13 0.87
CA VAL A 128 11.63 -6.08 1.84
C VAL A 128 10.93 -4.77 1.48
N VAL A 129 11.03 -4.34 0.22
CA VAL A 129 10.38 -3.11 -0.24
C VAL A 129 8.87 -3.19 -0.09
N ARG A 130 8.23 -4.28 -0.51
CA ARG A 130 6.77 -4.44 -0.40
C ARG A 130 6.28 -4.46 1.04
N ASN A 131 7.03 -5.06 1.95
CA ASN A 131 6.69 -5.05 3.37
C ASN A 131 6.74 -3.63 3.94
N ALA A 132 7.80 -2.88 3.63
CA ALA A 132 7.91 -1.48 4.05
C ALA A 132 6.81 -0.59 3.42
N LEU A 133 6.47 -0.80 2.14
CA LEU A 133 5.37 -0.08 1.49
C LEU A 133 4.04 -0.32 2.20
N LYS A 134 3.73 -1.58 2.56
CA LYS A 134 2.50 -1.92 3.30
C LYS A 134 2.46 -1.23 4.66
N GLU A 135 3.56 -1.24 5.40
CA GLU A 135 3.64 -0.63 6.73
C GLU A 135 3.47 0.89 6.68
N HIS A 136 4.09 1.55 5.69
CA HIS A 136 4.11 3.00 5.59
C HIS A 136 3.06 3.58 4.62
N ARG A 137 2.08 2.76 4.21
CA ARG A 137 0.97 3.15 3.32
C ARG A 137 1.45 3.73 1.98
N GLY A 138 2.52 3.15 1.44
CA GLY A 138 2.98 3.41 0.09
C GLY A 138 2.21 2.59 -0.93
N ASN A 139 2.01 3.18 -2.12
CA ASN A 139 1.41 2.51 -3.25
C ASN A 139 2.49 2.11 -4.27
N GLU A 140 2.68 0.81 -4.50
CA GLU A 140 3.55 0.33 -5.59
C GLU A 140 2.90 0.68 -6.93
N VAL A 141 3.61 1.46 -7.75
CA VAL A 141 3.13 1.87 -9.08
C VAL A 141 3.55 0.82 -10.10
N LYS A 142 4.85 0.49 -10.14
CA LYS A 142 5.40 -0.52 -11.05
C LYS A 142 6.79 -1.00 -10.65
N HIS A 143 7.16 -2.13 -11.24
CA HIS A 143 8.51 -2.68 -11.20
C HIS A 143 9.37 -2.10 -12.34
N THR A 144 10.65 -1.83 -12.08
CA THR A 144 11.59 -1.30 -13.09
C THR A 144 12.67 -2.30 -13.50
N GLY A 145 12.53 -3.58 -13.14
CA GLY A 145 13.45 -4.67 -13.46
C GLY A 145 14.21 -5.18 -12.23
N ASP A 146 14.98 -4.30 -11.61
CA ASP A 146 15.75 -4.50 -10.37
C ASP A 146 15.39 -3.46 -9.29
N GLY A 147 14.40 -2.62 -9.59
CA GLY A 147 13.92 -1.54 -8.74
C GLY A 147 12.40 -1.49 -8.67
N ILE A 148 11.88 -0.64 -7.79
CA ILE A 148 10.45 -0.40 -7.61
C ILE A 148 10.19 1.10 -7.64
N MET A 149 9.14 1.50 -8.36
CA MET A 149 8.55 2.81 -8.28
C MET A 149 7.31 2.76 -7.38
N ALA A 150 7.28 3.63 -6.38
CA ALA A 150 6.16 3.77 -5.46
C ALA A 150 5.76 5.24 -5.29
N SER A 151 4.52 5.46 -4.84
CA SER A 151 3.97 6.78 -4.54
C SER A 151 3.39 6.84 -3.14
N PHE A 152 3.45 8.02 -2.55
CA PHE A 152 2.94 8.31 -1.21
C PHE A 152 2.18 9.63 -1.20
N PRO A 153 1.08 9.72 -0.44
CA PRO A 153 0.35 10.97 -0.27
C PRO A 153 1.10 11.97 0.62
N VAL A 154 2.05 11.52 1.44
CA VAL A 154 2.79 12.36 2.39
C VAL A 154 4.29 12.05 2.38
N ALA A 155 5.13 13.09 2.33
CA ALA A 155 6.58 12.96 2.26
C ALA A 155 7.18 12.20 3.46
N SER A 156 6.66 12.43 4.67
CA SER A 156 7.13 11.73 5.88
C SER A 156 6.90 10.22 5.82
N GLY A 157 5.83 9.77 5.16
CA GLY A 157 5.55 8.34 4.97
C GLY A 157 6.56 7.70 4.01
N ALA A 158 6.88 8.39 2.92
CA ALA A 158 7.89 7.95 1.96
C ALA A 158 9.29 7.88 2.59
N LEU A 159 9.67 8.88 3.40
CA LEU A 159 10.95 8.91 4.12
C LEU A 159 11.04 7.78 5.15
N ALA A 160 9.98 7.56 5.94
CA ALA A 160 9.94 6.46 6.90
C ALA A 160 10.08 5.10 6.19
N CYS A 161 9.40 4.92 5.07
CA CYS A 161 9.54 3.73 4.22
C CYS A 161 10.98 3.54 3.73
N ALA A 162 11.62 4.60 3.20
CA ALA A 162 12.99 4.54 2.71
C ALA A 162 13.97 4.12 3.83
N VAL A 163 13.83 4.68 5.03
CA VAL A 163 14.63 4.33 6.21
C VAL A 163 14.40 2.86 6.61
N ALA A 164 13.14 2.41 6.63
CA ALA A 164 12.79 1.03 6.96
C ALA A 164 13.39 0.04 5.96
N ILE A 165 13.39 0.36 4.66
CA ILE A 165 14.01 -0.47 3.61
C ILE A 165 15.51 -0.63 3.86
N GLN A 166 16.25 0.47 4.09
CA GLN A 166 17.69 0.39 4.32
C GLN A 166 18.02 -0.42 5.58
N ARG A 167 17.26 -0.21 6.67
CA ARG A 167 17.46 -0.95 7.93
C ARG A 167 17.19 -2.44 7.79
N ALA A 168 16.06 -2.81 7.14
CA ALA A 168 15.70 -4.21 6.93
C ALA A 168 16.73 -4.93 6.04
N LEU A 169 17.21 -4.28 4.98
CA LEU A 169 18.27 -4.85 4.15
C LEU A 169 19.59 -4.97 4.91
N ALA A 170 19.95 -3.99 5.74
CA ALA A 170 21.16 -4.04 6.56
C ALA A 170 21.10 -5.22 7.56
N GLU A 171 19.95 -5.43 8.22
CA GLU A 171 19.74 -6.55 9.12
C GLU A 171 19.85 -7.90 8.41
N GLU A 172 19.14 -8.08 7.30
CA GLU A 172 19.21 -9.34 6.56
C GLU A 172 20.62 -9.58 5.96
N ASN A 173 21.32 -8.51 5.56
CA ASN A 173 22.69 -8.60 5.04
C ASN A 173 23.71 -9.03 6.10
N ALA A 174 23.44 -8.82 7.39
CA ALA A 174 24.35 -9.22 8.46
C ALA A 174 24.57 -10.74 8.50
N THR A 175 23.60 -11.53 8.02
CA THR A 175 23.66 -12.99 7.98
C THR A 175 23.69 -13.58 6.57
N ALA A 176 23.64 -12.75 5.52
CA ALA A 176 23.57 -13.21 4.14
C ALA A 176 24.95 -13.43 3.52
N GLU A 177 25.07 -14.48 2.71
CA GLU A 177 26.29 -14.76 1.93
C GLU A 177 26.57 -13.68 0.87
N THR A 178 25.49 -13.14 0.27
CA THR A 178 25.57 -12.02 -0.66
C THR A 178 24.71 -10.86 -0.15
N ALA A 179 25.34 -9.71 0.04
CA ALA A 179 24.67 -8.49 0.46
C ALA A 179 23.87 -7.89 -0.70
N VAL A 180 22.62 -7.51 -0.42
CA VAL A 180 21.77 -6.73 -1.32
C VAL A 180 21.82 -5.28 -0.87
N ARG A 181 22.36 -4.40 -1.71
CA ARG A 181 22.39 -2.96 -1.45
C ARG A 181 21.51 -2.24 -2.45
N VAL A 182 20.77 -1.27 -1.96
CA VAL A 182 19.84 -0.49 -2.77
C VAL A 182 20.12 0.98 -2.61
N ARG A 183 19.97 1.71 -3.69
CA ARG A 183 19.91 3.17 -3.68
C ARG A 183 18.44 3.58 -3.71
N ILE A 184 18.12 4.65 -3.00
CA ILE A 184 16.74 5.15 -2.90
C ILE A 184 16.73 6.64 -3.26
N GLY A 185 15.83 7.02 -4.17
CA GLY A 185 15.62 8.41 -4.56
C GLY A 185 14.19 8.85 -4.34
N LEU A 186 14.00 10.04 -3.78
CA LEU A 186 12.68 10.63 -3.60
C LEU A 186 12.58 12.02 -4.22
N SER A 187 11.42 12.31 -4.81
CA SER A 187 10.99 13.67 -5.15
C SER A 187 9.49 13.83 -4.95
N ALA A 188 9.02 15.05 -4.77
CA ALA A 188 7.61 15.36 -4.63
C ALA A 188 7.17 16.43 -5.64
N GLY A 189 5.89 16.39 -6.02
CA GLY A 189 5.29 17.29 -7.00
C GLY A 189 3.94 16.75 -7.48
N GLU A 190 3.43 17.32 -8.56
CA GLU A 190 2.13 16.97 -9.14
C GLU A 190 2.32 16.22 -10.47
N PRO A 191 2.51 14.89 -10.45
CA PRO A 191 2.62 14.09 -11.66
C PRO A 191 1.27 13.95 -12.36
N VAL A 192 1.31 13.60 -13.64
CA VAL A 192 0.13 13.20 -14.42
C VAL A 192 -0.19 11.76 -14.08
N ALA A 193 -1.42 11.49 -13.65
CA ALA A 193 -1.93 10.15 -13.38
C ALA A 193 -2.74 9.65 -14.58
N GLU A 194 -2.34 8.52 -15.15
CA GLU A 194 -3.00 7.92 -16.32
C GLU A 194 -2.91 6.39 -16.24
N GLU A 195 -4.05 5.70 -16.42
CA GLU A 195 -4.13 4.23 -16.45
C GLU A 195 -3.47 3.50 -15.25
N GLY A 196 -3.48 4.14 -14.06
CA GLY A 196 -2.86 3.58 -12.85
C GLY A 196 -1.35 3.80 -12.74
N ASP A 197 -0.78 4.55 -13.67
CA ASP A 197 0.63 4.93 -13.71
C ASP A 197 0.81 6.44 -13.44
N LEU A 198 2.06 6.86 -13.25
CA LEU A 198 2.45 8.24 -12.97
C LEU A 198 3.55 8.70 -13.92
N PHE A 199 3.35 9.90 -14.47
CA PHE A 199 4.24 10.51 -15.45
C PHE A 199 4.56 11.97 -15.12
N GLY A 200 5.52 12.52 -15.86
CA GLY A 200 5.90 13.93 -15.76
C GLY A 200 7.23 14.17 -15.06
N SER A 201 7.56 15.45 -14.91
CA SER A 201 8.85 15.92 -14.40
C SER A 201 9.16 15.41 -12.99
N THR A 202 8.16 15.32 -12.11
CA THR A 202 8.32 14.80 -10.73
C THR A 202 8.84 13.37 -10.72
N VAL A 203 8.26 12.49 -11.56
CA VAL A 203 8.65 11.08 -11.67
C VAL A 203 10.05 10.97 -12.25
N GLN A 204 10.32 11.72 -13.32
CA GLN A 204 11.64 11.76 -13.94
C GLN A 204 12.70 12.26 -12.95
N LEU A 205 12.41 13.28 -12.16
CA LEU A 205 13.33 13.81 -11.16
C LEU A 205 13.61 12.78 -10.07
N ALA A 206 12.59 12.12 -9.52
CA ALA A 206 12.77 11.09 -8.51
C ALA A 206 13.65 9.94 -9.04
N ALA A 207 13.47 9.53 -10.30
CA ALA A 207 14.32 8.53 -10.95
C ALA A 207 15.78 9.01 -11.10
N ARG A 208 16.01 10.29 -11.42
CA ARG A 208 17.36 10.86 -11.53
C ARG A 208 18.03 11.02 -10.17
N VAL A 209 17.29 11.40 -9.15
CA VAL A 209 17.74 11.45 -7.75
C VAL A 209 18.14 10.03 -7.31
N CYS A 210 17.33 9.02 -7.61
CA CYS A 210 17.68 7.63 -7.30
C CYS A 210 18.96 7.18 -8.01
N ALA A 211 19.07 7.45 -9.32
CA ALA A 211 20.22 7.06 -10.12
C ALA A 211 21.54 7.75 -9.69
N LYS A 212 21.45 8.93 -9.05
CA LYS A 212 22.61 9.68 -8.54
C LYS A 212 23.03 9.23 -7.13
N ALA A 213 22.14 8.58 -6.39
CA ALA A 213 22.44 8.06 -5.06
C ALA A 213 23.39 6.86 -5.10
N ASP A 214 24.24 6.76 -4.08
CA ASP A 214 25.12 5.62 -3.86
C ASP A 214 24.37 4.43 -3.24
N ALA A 215 24.97 3.25 -3.30
CA ALA A 215 24.40 2.05 -2.73
C ALA A 215 24.30 2.15 -1.20
N GLY A 216 23.12 1.91 -0.64
CA GLY A 216 22.83 2.14 0.77
C GLY A 216 22.48 3.59 1.11
N GLN A 217 22.41 4.49 0.12
CA GLN A 217 22.07 5.89 0.32
C GLN A 217 20.58 6.14 0.07
N ILE A 218 20.01 7.09 0.83
CA ILE A 218 18.70 7.68 0.58
C ILE A 218 18.93 9.13 0.18
N MET A 219 18.69 9.46 -1.09
CA MET A 219 18.80 10.83 -1.58
C MET A 219 17.43 11.41 -1.91
N VAL A 220 17.21 12.69 -1.59
CA VAL A 220 15.92 13.36 -1.78
C VAL A 220 16.10 14.75 -2.39
N SER A 221 15.13 15.19 -3.18
CA SER A 221 15.07 16.58 -3.64
C SER A 221 14.71 17.55 -2.50
N ASN A 222 15.02 18.84 -2.67
CA ASN A 222 14.71 19.88 -1.67
C ASN A 222 13.24 19.87 -1.23
N VAL A 223 12.30 19.59 -2.15
CA VAL A 223 10.86 19.64 -1.90
C VAL A 223 10.46 18.61 -0.86
N VAL A 224 11.06 17.40 -0.92
CA VAL A 224 10.79 16.35 0.05
C VAL A 224 11.28 16.75 1.45
N ARG A 225 12.46 17.36 1.54
CA ARG A 225 12.99 17.89 2.82
C ARG A 225 12.05 18.96 3.39
N GLU A 226 11.62 19.91 2.58
CA GLU A 226 10.73 21.00 3.01
C GLU A 226 9.38 20.47 3.49
N LEU A 227 8.77 19.53 2.76
CA LEU A 227 7.52 18.89 3.16
C LEU A 227 7.65 18.03 4.44
N ALA A 228 8.86 17.61 4.80
CA ALA A 228 9.15 16.81 5.99
C ALA A 228 9.68 17.64 7.17
N MET A 229 9.65 18.97 7.09
CA MET A 229 10.07 19.85 8.19
C MET A 229 9.33 19.52 9.49
N GLY A 230 10.08 19.45 10.60
CA GLY A 230 9.53 19.16 11.93
C GLY A 230 9.15 17.68 12.17
N LYS A 231 9.50 16.76 11.26
CA LYS A 231 9.21 15.32 11.39
C LYS A 231 10.35 14.49 12.00
N GLY A 232 11.47 15.11 12.36
CA GLY A 232 12.58 14.47 13.06
C GLY A 232 13.58 13.71 12.17
N PHE A 233 13.49 13.84 10.84
CA PHE A 233 14.50 13.30 9.93
C PHE A 233 15.76 14.17 9.92
N LEU A 234 16.93 13.53 9.86
CA LEU A 234 18.22 14.18 9.72
C LEU A 234 18.63 14.21 8.25
N PHE A 235 18.96 15.40 7.77
CA PHE A 235 19.36 15.64 6.39
C PHE A 235 20.79 16.17 6.34
N ALA A 236 21.63 15.59 5.48
CA ALA A 236 22.92 16.15 5.10
C ALA A 236 22.80 16.82 3.73
N ASP A 237 23.32 18.04 3.62
CA ASP A 237 23.31 18.82 2.38
C ASP A 237 24.33 18.22 1.39
N LEU A 238 23.87 17.89 0.18
CA LEU A 238 24.70 17.36 -0.90
C LEU A 238 24.90 18.38 -2.04
N GLY A 239 24.36 19.58 -1.90
CA GLY A 239 24.44 20.65 -2.88
C GLY A 239 23.52 20.46 -4.08
N ASP A 240 23.83 21.21 -5.14
CA ASP A 240 23.10 21.19 -6.40
C ASP A 240 23.69 20.16 -7.36
N PHE A 241 22.83 19.45 -8.08
CA PHE A 241 23.23 18.71 -9.27
C PHE A 241 22.27 19.02 -10.42
N VAL A 242 22.72 18.90 -11.66
CA VAL A 242 21.87 19.08 -12.85
C VAL A 242 21.44 17.70 -13.35
N PRO A 243 20.19 17.27 -13.11
CA PRO A 243 19.74 15.97 -13.57
C PRO A 243 19.66 15.96 -15.11
N LYS A 244 20.02 14.83 -15.73
CA LYS A 244 19.92 14.68 -17.20
C LYS A 244 18.48 14.92 -17.67
N GLY A 245 18.30 15.92 -18.53
CA GLY A 245 17.00 16.32 -19.09
C GLY A 245 16.34 17.50 -18.36
N PHE A 246 17.02 18.12 -17.39
CA PHE A 246 16.54 19.29 -16.66
C PHE A 246 17.41 20.50 -17.00
N GLU A 247 16.78 21.66 -17.18
CA GLU A 247 17.48 22.91 -17.48
C GLU A 247 18.12 23.55 -16.23
N ASN A 248 17.46 23.39 -15.08
CA ASN A 248 17.87 23.99 -13.81
C ASN A 248 18.50 22.95 -12.88
N PRO A 249 19.52 23.34 -12.09
CA PRO A 249 20.02 22.51 -11.00
C PRO A 249 18.93 22.21 -9.98
N VAL A 250 19.00 21.02 -9.39
CA VAL A 250 18.15 20.59 -8.29
C VAL A 250 19.04 20.36 -7.07
N HIS A 251 18.69 21.02 -5.99
CA HIS A 251 19.34 20.83 -4.70
C HIS A 251 18.87 19.54 -4.03
N VAL A 252 19.81 18.76 -3.50
CA VAL A 252 19.55 17.44 -2.92
C VAL A 252 20.13 17.26 -1.53
N TYR A 253 19.53 16.34 -0.80
CA TYR A 253 19.94 15.97 0.56
C TYR A 253 20.04 14.46 0.69
N GLU A 254 20.98 14.01 1.52
CA GLU A 254 21.01 12.65 2.03
C GLU A 254 20.18 12.56 3.32
N VAL A 255 19.43 11.47 3.47
CA VAL A 255 18.68 11.16 4.69
C VAL A 255 19.44 10.11 5.49
N SER A 256 19.73 10.42 6.75
CA SER A 256 20.33 9.46 7.66
C SER A 256 19.30 8.40 8.09
N TRP A 257 19.69 7.13 7.99
CA TRP A 257 18.91 5.98 8.43
C TRP A 257 19.58 5.18 9.55
N SER A 258 20.80 5.56 9.94
CA SER A 258 21.55 4.97 11.07
C SER A 258 20.95 5.31 12.42
#